data_AF-A0A9Q3V0V8-F1
#
_entry.id   AF-A0A9Q3V0V8-F1
#
_cell.length_a   1.000
_cell.length_b   1.000
_cell.length_c   1.000
_cell.angle_alpha   90.00
_cell.angle_beta   90.00
_cell.angle_gamma   90.00
#
_symmetry.space_group_name_H-M   'P 1'
#
loop_
_entity.id
_entity.type
_entity.pdbx_description
1 polymer ?
#
loop_
_entity_poly.entity_id
_entity_poly.type
_entity_poly.pdbx_seq_one_letter_code
_entity_poly.pdbx_strand_id
1 'polypeptide(L)'
;MKLKVLILLILFLLTHCKKKESEEFDFSYGNTFETNFSIKFNPDNDSVFIREHWSANDNKAPFSKTNYVSKLSKLQKKKLDSFIENVNFKAYDTLYFENYEDGEHYSFHIKNGDLNKTIRVHSNHAPKSLVDFSEWIYKTKNSLKLIQTSNTFEFKSKAVELEPPKAP
;
A
#
# COMPACT_ATOMS: atom_id res chain seq x y z
N MET A 1 0.73 -18.12 -49.61
CA MET A 1 0.18 -16.92 -48.93
C MET A 1 -0.46 -17.21 -47.57
N LYS A 2 -1.30 -18.24 -47.43
CA LYS A 2 -2.05 -18.52 -46.18
C LYS A 2 -1.18 -18.75 -44.93
N LEU A 3 -0.03 -19.42 -45.07
CA LEU A 3 0.89 -19.68 -43.94
C LEU A 3 1.59 -18.41 -43.43
N LYS A 4 2.00 -17.50 -44.33
CA LYS A 4 2.66 -16.24 -43.95
C LYS A 4 1.71 -15.30 -43.19
N VAL A 5 0.43 -15.28 -43.58
CA VAL A 5 -0.61 -14.50 -42.89
C VAL A 5 -0.90 -15.07 -41.49
N LEU A 6 -0.94 -16.40 -41.35
CA LEU A 6 -1.13 -17.06 -40.05
C LEU A 6 0.02 -16.76 -39.08
N ILE A 7 1.27 -16.79 -39.56
CA ILE A 7 2.45 -16.45 -38.77
C ILE A 7 2.40 -14.99 -38.32
N LEU A 8 2.00 -14.06 -39.20
CA LEU A 8 1.85 -12.65 -38.85
C LEU A 8 0.79 -12.43 -37.74
N LEU A 9 -0.31 -13.18 -37.80
CA LEU A 9 -1.41 -13.10 -36.83
C LEU A 9 -1.00 -13.65 -35.45
N ILE A 10 -0.21 -14.73 -35.42
CA ILE A 10 0.37 -15.29 -34.21
C ILE A 10 1.41 -14.32 -33.60
N LEU A 11 2.26 -13.71 -34.43
CA LEU A 11 3.19 -12.67 -33.97
C LEU A 11 2.46 -11.44 -33.40
N PHE A 12 1.34 -11.03 -34.00
CA PHE A 12 0.52 -9.94 -33.47
C PHE A 12 -0.10 -10.28 -32.11
N LEU A 13 -0.59 -11.51 -31.92
CA LEU A 13 -1.12 -11.99 -30.64
C LEU A 13 -0.04 -12.06 -29.54
N LEU A 14 1.21 -12.37 -29.90
CA LEU A 14 2.34 -12.40 -28.95
C LEU A 14 2.80 -10.99 -28.52
N THR A 15 2.57 -9.95 -29.34
CA THR A 15 2.92 -8.56 -28.99
C THR A 15 1.91 -7.86 -28.07
N HIS A 16 0.72 -8.43 -27.84
CA HIS A 16 -0.32 -7.84 -26.98
C HIS A 16 -0.20 -8.21 -25.50
N CYS A 17 0.84 -8.96 -25.10
CA CYS A 17 1.12 -9.20 -23.70
C CYS A 17 1.84 -7.98 -23.09
N LYS A 18 1.08 -6.91 -22.82
CA LYS A 18 1.60 -5.83 -21.97
C LYS A 18 1.74 -6.39 -20.56
N LYS A 19 2.99 -6.55 -20.11
CA LYS A 19 3.31 -6.80 -18.70
C LYS A 19 2.65 -5.69 -17.87
N LYS A 20 1.77 -6.05 -16.94
CA LYS A 20 1.13 -5.08 -16.03
C LYS A 20 2.21 -4.62 -15.07
N GLU A 21 2.87 -3.51 -15.36
CA GLU A 21 3.80 -2.87 -14.42
C GLU A 21 2.99 -2.36 -13.23
N SER A 22 3.00 -3.13 -12.15
CA SER A 22 2.76 -2.63 -10.80
C SER A 22 4.05 -2.94 -10.07
N GLU A 23 5.02 -2.04 -10.11
CA GLU A 23 6.37 -2.43 -9.68
C GLU A 23 6.54 -2.44 -8.17
N GLU A 24 5.73 -1.73 -7.39
CA GLU A 24 5.60 -1.92 -5.94
C GLU A 24 4.52 -0.98 -5.40
N PHE A 25 3.72 -1.46 -4.44
CA PHE A 25 2.82 -0.61 -3.68
C PHE A 25 2.83 -1.06 -2.22
N ASP A 26 3.19 -0.15 -1.32
CA ASP A 26 3.04 -0.34 0.11
C ASP A 26 2.46 0.90 0.79
N PHE A 27 1.87 0.64 1.96
CA PHE A 27 1.09 1.59 2.72
C PHE A 27 1.39 1.42 4.20
N SER A 28 1.48 2.54 4.91
CA SER A 28 1.57 2.57 6.37
C SER A 28 0.45 3.42 6.92
N TYR A 29 -0.11 3.00 8.05
CA TYR A 29 -1.14 3.74 8.76
C TYR A 29 -0.88 3.63 10.25
N GLY A 30 -1.09 4.74 10.95
CA GLY A 30 -1.16 4.76 12.39
C GLY A 30 -2.21 5.75 12.85
N ASN A 31 -2.81 5.46 14.00
CA ASN A 31 -3.60 6.41 14.74
C ASN A 31 -3.25 6.31 16.24
N THR A 32 -3.64 7.33 16.99
CA THR A 32 -3.25 7.45 18.41
C THR A 32 -3.83 6.36 19.31
N PHE A 33 -4.99 5.79 18.95
CA PHE A 33 -5.81 5.04 19.91
C PHE A 33 -6.05 3.58 19.56
N GLU A 34 -5.67 3.10 18.37
CA GLU A 34 -6.10 1.80 17.88
C GLU A 34 -4.98 0.93 17.31
N THR A 35 -4.24 1.41 16.31
CA THR A 35 -3.28 0.57 15.58
C THR A 35 -2.21 1.38 14.86
N ASN A 36 -1.05 0.75 14.68
CA ASN A 36 -0.02 1.18 13.76
C ASN A 36 0.46 -0.05 12.96
N PHE A 37 0.34 0.00 11.64
CA PHE A 37 0.74 -1.10 10.77
C PHE A 37 1.34 -0.64 9.44
N SER A 38 1.94 -1.58 8.73
CA SER A 38 2.31 -1.42 7.33
C SER A 38 1.87 -2.63 6.53
N ILE A 39 1.46 -2.41 5.29
CA ILE A 39 0.99 -3.44 4.37
C ILE A 39 1.61 -3.22 3.00
N LYS A 40 2.15 -4.30 2.43
CA LYS A 40 2.72 -4.35 1.09
C LYS A 40 1.91 -5.32 0.24
N PHE A 41 1.57 -4.90 -0.97
CA PHE A 41 0.74 -5.68 -1.88
C PHE A 41 1.61 -6.34 -2.94
N ASN A 42 1.53 -7.65 -3.05
CA ASN A 42 2.22 -8.40 -4.10
C ASN A 42 1.32 -8.45 -5.36
N PRO A 43 1.75 -7.84 -6.49
CA PRO A 43 0.96 -7.80 -7.71
C PRO A 43 0.84 -9.17 -8.40
N ASP A 44 1.75 -10.10 -8.16
CA ASP A 44 1.88 -11.34 -8.94
C ASP A 44 0.96 -12.46 -8.46
N ASN A 45 0.56 -12.45 -7.18
CA ASN A 45 -0.15 -13.56 -6.56
C ASN A 45 -1.24 -13.16 -5.55
N ASP A 46 -1.60 -11.88 -5.53
CA ASP A 46 -2.59 -11.26 -4.64
C ASP A 46 -2.26 -11.38 -3.14
N SER A 47 -1.04 -11.82 -2.80
CA SER A 47 -0.61 -11.90 -1.41
C SER A 47 -0.36 -10.51 -0.86
N VAL A 48 -0.56 -10.37 0.44
CA VAL A 48 -0.19 -9.16 1.17
C VAL A 48 0.71 -9.52 2.33
N PHE A 49 1.70 -8.66 2.55
CA PHE A 49 2.64 -8.76 3.65
C PHE A 49 2.33 -7.63 4.62
N ILE A 50 2.10 -7.96 5.87
CA ILE A 50 1.66 -7.00 6.89
C ILE A 50 2.65 -7.02 8.04
N ARG A 51 2.94 -5.86 8.60
CA ARG A 51 3.63 -5.72 9.87
C ARG A 51 2.77 -4.89 10.81
N GLU A 52 2.38 -5.49 11.93
CA GLU A 52 1.75 -4.75 13.01
C GLU A 52 2.86 -4.17 13.88
N HIS A 53 2.98 -2.84 13.91
CA HIS A 53 3.95 -2.16 14.76
C HIS A 53 3.41 -1.99 16.18
N TRP A 54 2.10 -1.77 16.34
CA TRP A 54 1.40 -1.65 17.63
C TRP A 54 -0.13 -1.83 17.46
N SER A 55 -0.82 -2.34 18.49
CA SER A 55 -2.29 -2.35 18.55
C SER A 55 -2.85 -2.10 19.97
N ALA A 56 -4.03 -1.52 20.08
CA ALA A 56 -4.68 -1.24 21.37
C ALA A 56 -5.16 -2.51 22.11
N ASN A 57 -5.31 -3.64 21.42
CA ASN A 57 -5.69 -4.92 22.01
C ASN A 57 -4.49 -5.64 22.68
N ASP A 58 -3.33 -4.99 22.81
CA ASP A 58 -2.09 -5.50 23.38
C ASP A 58 -2.12 -5.70 24.93
N ASN A 59 -3.27 -6.08 25.50
CA ASN A 59 -3.45 -6.38 26.93
C ASN A 59 -2.71 -7.66 27.42
N LYS A 60 -1.99 -8.37 26.53
CA LYS A 60 -1.22 -9.59 26.84
C LYS A 60 0.17 -9.52 26.20
N ALA A 61 0.95 -8.51 26.57
CA ALA A 61 2.27 -8.19 25.99
C ALA A 61 2.16 -7.90 24.48
N PRO A 62 2.89 -6.91 23.95
CA PRO A 62 2.58 -6.46 22.62
C PRO A 62 3.07 -7.52 21.61
N PHE A 63 2.14 -8.05 20.81
CA PHE A 63 2.48 -8.64 19.50
C PHE A 63 3.01 -7.57 18.53
N SER A 64 3.33 -6.36 19.01
CA SER A 64 4.15 -5.35 18.33
C SER A 64 5.35 -6.00 17.63
N LYS A 65 5.58 -5.59 16.39
CA LYS A 65 6.63 -6.12 15.49
C LYS A 65 6.35 -7.52 14.94
N THR A 66 5.10 -8.00 14.97
CA THR A 66 4.72 -9.25 14.30
C THR A 66 4.50 -9.04 12.81
N ASN A 67 5.02 -9.97 12.01
CA ASN A 67 4.80 -10.01 10.58
C ASN A 67 3.72 -11.05 10.25
N TYR A 68 2.88 -10.72 9.29
CA TYR A 68 1.81 -11.57 8.80
C TYR A 68 1.85 -11.67 7.29
N VAL A 69 1.32 -12.77 6.78
CA VAL A 69 0.94 -12.93 5.38
C VAL A 69 -0.56 -13.16 5.28
N SER A 70 -1.15 -12.67 4.20
CA SER A 70 -2.52 -13.00 3.84
C SER A 70 -2.69 -12.94 2.33
N LYS A 71 -3.92 -13.14 1.85
CA LYS A 71 -4.26 -13.09 0.44
C LYS A 71 -5.53 -12.28 0.25
N LEU A 72 -5.50 -11.37 -0.71
CA LEU A 72 -6.70 -10.64 -1.11
C LEU A 72 -7.69 -11.59 -1.79
N SER A 73 -8.97 -11.38 -1.51
CA SER A 73 -10.03 -11.92 -2.37
C SER A 73 -9.99 -11.24 -3.74
N LYS A 74 -10.60 -11.88 -4.74
CA LYS A 74 -10.73 -11.31 -6.09
C LYS A 74 -11.39 -9.93 -6.10
N LEU A 75 -12.37 -9.72 -5.22
CA LEU A 75 -13.07 -8.43 -5.11
C LEU A 75 -12.16 -7.35 -4.51
N GLN A 76 -11.42 -7.68 -3.45
CA GLN A 76 -10.44 -6.76 -2.85
C GLN A 76 -9.33 -6.41 -3.85
N LYS A 77 -8.81 -7.39 -4.59
CA LYS A 77 -7.80 -7.15 -5.64
C LYS A 77 -8.34 -6.22 -6.73
N LYS A 78 -9.55 -6.46 -7.23
CA LYS A 78 -10.18 -5.59 -8.23
C LYS A 78 -10.35 -4.16 -7.71
N LYS A 79 -10.69 -4.01 -6.43
CA LYS A 79 -10.84 -2.69 -5.81
C LYS A 79 -9.50 -1.98 -5.60
N LEU A 80 -8.45 -2.70 -5.19
CA LEU A 80 -7.08 -2.19 -5.14
C LEU A 80 -6.66 -1.66 -6.51
N ASP A 81 -6.80 -2.48 -7.55
CA ASP A 81 -6.41 -2.10 -8.92
C ASP A 81 -7.16 -0.84 -9.38
N SER A 82 -8.45 -0.73 -9.07
CA SER A 82 -9.23 0.46 -9.36
C SER A 82 -8.67 1.70 -8.66
N PHE A 83 -8.21 1.63 -7.41
CA PHE A 83 -7.55 2.78 -6.78
C PHE A 83 -6.22 3.11 -7.45
N ILE A 84 -5.36 2.11 -7.68
CA ILE A 84 -4.04 2.32 -8.30
C ILE A 84 -4.16 2.94 -9.70
N GLU A 85 -5.18 2.55 -10.47
CA GLU A 85 -5.42 3.06 -11.82
C GLU A 85 -6.05 4.47 -11.85
N ASN A 86 -6.88 4.83 -10.87
CA ASN A 86 -7.64 6.09 -10.90
C ASN A 86 -7.06 7.21 -10.02
N VAL A 87 -6.24 6.89 -9.02
CA VAL A 87 -5.60 7.88 -8.15
C VAL A 87 -4.39 8.47 -8.87
N ASN A 88 -4.39 9.79 -9.10
CA ASN A 88 -3.30 10.47 -9.80
C ASN A 88 -2.12 10.79 -8.87
N PHE A 89 -1.40 9.75 -8.43
CA PHE A 89 -0.25 9.89 -7.52
C PHE A 89 0.82 10.86 -8.04
N LYS A 90 0.99 10.97 -9.37
CA LYS A 90 1.96 11.88 -9.98
C LYS A 90 1.65 13.34 -9.65
N ALA A 91 0.38 13.73 -9.65
CA ALA A 91 -0.05 15.12 -9.45
C ALA A 91 -0.08 15.60 -8.00
N TYR A 92 -0.13 14.69 -7.02
CA TYR A 92 -0.25 15.07 -5.61
C TYR A 92 1.05 15.55 -4.99
N ASP A 93 0.99 16.36 -3.94
CA ASP A 93 2.18 16.65 -3.14
C ASP A 93 2.66 15.41 -2.38
N THR A 94 3.92 15.42 -1.96
CA THR A 94 4.53 14.33 -1.17
C THR A 94 4.19 14.42 0.32
N LEU A 95 3.66 15.56 0.78
CA LEU A 95 3.34 15.81 2.18
C LEU A 95 2.08 16.66 2.31
N TYR A 96 1.11 16.17 3.06
CA TYR A 96 -0.05 16.90 3.55
C TYR A 96 0.01 16.86 5.08
N PHE A 97 0.34 17.98 5.71
CA PHE A 97 0.65 18.00 7.15
C PHE A 97 -0.04 19.17 7.83
N GLU A 98 -0.61 18.88 8.99
CA GLU A 98 -1.09 19.84 9.97
C GLU A 98 -0.48 19.50 11.32
N ASN A 99 -0.19 20.53 12.11
CA ASN A 99 0.50 20.38 13.38
C ASN A 99 -0.50 20.11 14.50
N TYR A 100 -1.03 18.90 14.56
CA TYR A 100 -1.83 18.41 15.67
C TYR A 100 -1.15 17.19 16.32
N GLU A 101 -1.40 16.96 17.61
CA GLU A 101 -0.69 15.94 18.39
C GLU A 101 -1.26 14.53 18.20
N ASP A 102 -2.53 14.41 17.82
CA ASP A 102 -3.29 13.16 17.79
C ASP A 102 -3.96 12.88 16.43
N GLY A 103 -4.56 11.71 16.27
CA GLY A 103 -5.32 11.36 15.07
C GLY A 103 -4.51 10.55 14.05
N GLU A 104 -5.02 10.54 12.83
CA GLU A 104 -4.56 9.61 11.81
C GLU A 104 -3.33 10.14 11.07
N HIS A 105 -2.40 9.25 10.79
CA HIS A 105 -1.34 9.47 9.83
C HIS A 105 -1.21 8.26 8.94
N TYR A 106 -0.99 8.50 7.65
CA TYR A 106 -0.77 7.43 6.69
C TYR A 106 0.22 7.83 5.62
N SER A 107 0.77 6.84 4.94
CA SER A 107 1.75 7.04 3.88
C SER A 107 1.55 6.01 2.79
N PHE A 108 1.56 6.47 1.55
CA PHE A 108 1.58 5.63 0.36
C PHE A 108 2.98 5.65 -0.23
N HIS A 109 3.51 4.50 -0.59
CA HIS A 109 4.63 4.39 -1.51
C HIS A 109 4.17 3.68 -2.78
N ILE A 110 4.49 4.28 -3.92
CA ILE A 110 4.18 3.72 -5.22
C ILE A 110 5.43 3.74 -6.11
N LYS A 111 5.70 2.59 -6.71
CA LYS A 111 6.64 2.44 -7.83
C LYS A 111 5.88 1.88 -9.04
N ASN A 112 5.79 2.65 -10.11
CA ASN A 112 5.12 2.24 -11.34
C ASN A 112 5.74 2.94 -12.55
N GLY A 113 6.41 2.18 -13.42
CA GLY A 113 7.25 2.73 -14.49
C GLY A 113 8.26 3.74 -13.92
N ASP A 114 8.27 4.96 -14.48
CA ASP A 114 9.15 6.05 -14.03
C ASP A 114 8.70 6.73 -12.72
N LEU A 115 7.50 6.43 -12.21
CA LEU A 115 7.03 6.98 -10.95
C LEU A 115 7.63 6.19 -9.79
N ASN A 116 8.36 6.88 -8.91
CA ASN A 116 8.78 6.39 -7.61
C ASN A 116 8.52 7.49 -6.57
N LYS A 117 7.49 7.32 -5.74
CA LYS A 117 6.98 8.40 -4.89
C LYS A 117 6.43 7.90 -3.58
N THR A 118 6.73 8.64 -2.51
CA THR A 118 6.08 8.50 -1.21
C THR A 118 5.24 9.75 -0.93
N ILE A 119 3.97 9.55 -0.58
CA ILE A 119 3.04 10.60 -0.14
C ILE A 119 2.69 10.35 1.31
N ARG A 120 2.93 11.34 2.17
CA ARG A 120 2.64 11.29 3.61
C ARG A 120 1.47 12.21 3.92
N VAL A 121 0.56 11.73 4.76
CA VAL A 121 -0.60 12.49 5.20
C VAL A 121 -0.71 12.41 6.71
N HIS A 122 -0.82 13.58 7.30
CA HIS A 122 -1.25 13.83 8.67
C HIS A 122 -2.00 15.16 8.64
N SER A 123 -3.15 15.16 7.97
CA SER A 123 -3.97 16.34 7.76
C SER A 123 -5.40 15.94 7.36
N ASN A 124 -6.37 16.76 7.74
CA ASN A 124 -7.77 16.65 7.30
C ASN A 124 -8.02 17.26 5.91
N HIS A 125 -7.03 17.92 5.31
CA HIS A 125 -7.14 18.60 4.02
C HIS A 125 -6.50 17.83 2.85
N ALA A 126 -6.13 16.56 3.07
CA ALA A 126 -5.62 15.72 1.99
C ALA A 126 -6.67 15.48 0.90
N PRO A 127 -6.25 15.28 -0.37
CA PRO A 127 -7.15 14.93 -1.46
C PRO A 127 -8.08 13.78 -1.08
N LYS A 128 -9.38 13.96 -1.31
CA LYS A 128 -10.41 12.97 -0.95
C LYS A 128 -10.11 11.56 -1.48
N SER A 129 -9.50 11.44 -2.65
CA SER A 129 -9.09 10.15 -3.23
C SER A 129 -8.05 9.41 -2.39
N LEU A 130 -7.13 10.12 -1.73
CA LEU A 130 -6.15 9.54 -0.81
C LEU A 130 -6.81 9.08 0.48
N VAL A 131 -7.75 9.89 1.01
CA VAL A 131 -8.55 9.55 2.21
C VAL A 131 -9.42 8.31 1.94
N ASP A 132 -10.16 8.30 0.83
CA ASP A 132 -11.01 7.17 0.46
C ASP A 132 -10.19 5.88 0.25
N PHE A 133 -8.96 6.02 -0.26
CA PHE A 133 -8.07 4.88 -0.45
C PHE A 133 -7.49 4.38 0.87
N SER A 134 -7.03 5.28 1.76
CA SER A 134 -6.48 4.90 3.06
C SER A 134 -7.53 4.19 3.92
N GLU A 135 -8.75 4.71 3.97
CA GLU A 135 -9.88 4.08 4.65
C GLU A 135 -10.16 2.68 4.11
N TRP A 136 -10.15 2.51 2.78
CA TRP A 136 -10.37 1.22 2.17
C TRP A 136 -9.26 0.22 2.52
N ILE A 137 -7.99 0.64 2.54
CA ILE A 137 -6.87 -0.23 2.93
C ILE A 137 -7.01 -0.66 4.38
N TYR A 138 -7.30 0.28 5.29
CA TYR A 138 -7.51 0.01 6.70
C TYR A 138 -8.66 -0.99 6.93
N LYS A 139 -9.84 -0.75 6.33
CA LYS A 139 -10.99 -1.67 6.38
C LYS A 139 -10.64 -3.04 5.80
N THR A 140 -9.89 -3.06 4.70
CA THR A 140 -9.42 -4.30 4.07
C THR A 140 -8.51 -5.07 5.01
N LYS A 141 -7.49 -4.44 5.61
CA LYS A 141 -6.58 -5.07 6.57
C LYS A 141 -7.33 -5.75 7.71
N ASN A 142 -8.32 -5.07 8.29
CA ASN A 142 -9.10 -5.61 9.40
C ASN A 142 -10.01 -6.79 9.01
N SER A 143 -10.30 -6.96 7.72
CA SER A 143 -11.09 -8.10 7.21
C SER A 143 -10.24 -9.32 6.81
N LEU A 144 -8.92 -9.20 6.78
CA LEU A 144 -8.05 -10.26 6.30
C LEU A 144 -7.87 -11.37 7.33
N LYS A 145 -7.81 -12.61 6.83
CA LYS A 145 -7.36 -13.75 7.63
C LYS A 145 -5.83 -13.74 7.70
N LEU A 146 -5.28 -13.28 8.82
CA LEU A 146 -3.84 -13.14 9.00
C LEU A 146 -3.18 -14.47 9.40
N ILE A 147 -2.06 -14.78 8.78
CA ILE A 147 -1.20 -15.91 9.13
C ILE A 147 0.14 -15.35 9.58
N GLN A 148 0.50 -15.56 10.85
CA GLN A 148 1.76 -15.08 11.39
C GLN A 148 2.95 -15.74 10.68
N THR A 149 4.03 -14.99 10.49
CA THR A 149 5.27 -15.46 9.89
C THR A 149 6.49 -14.86 10.60
N SER A 150 7.62 -15.56 10.57
CA SER A 150 8.93 -15.06 10.98
C SER A 150 9.65 -14.27 9.88
N ASN A 151 9.16 -14.32 8.63
CA ASN A 151 9.74 -13.57 7.52
C ASN A 151 9.70 -12.07 7.79
N THR A 152 10.78 -11.38 7.43
CA THR A 152 10.85 -9.93 7.50
C THR A 152 10.52 -9.32 6.14
N PHE A 153 9.89 -8.16 6.17
CA PHE A 153 9.51 -7.42 4.96
C PHE A 153 9.95 -5.97 5.14
N GLU A 154 10.50 -5.40 4.06
CA GLU A 154 10.78 -3.97 3.98
C GLU A 154 9.50 -3.23 3.58
N PHE A 155 9.26 -2.05 4.17
CA PHE A 155 8.13 -1.18 3.83
C PHE A 155 8.66 0.23 3.57
N LYS A 156 8.54 0.70 2.32
CA LYS A 156 9.05 2.01 1.89
C LYS A 156 8.13 3.17 2.26
N SER A 157 6.85 2.87 2.51
CA SER A 157 5.86 3.79 3.07
C SER A 157 6.14 4.13 4.52
N LYS A 158 6.91 3.31 5.23
CA LYS A 158 7.23 3.57 6.64
C LYS A 158 7.98 4.89 6.72
N ALA A 159 7.40 5.86 7.41
CA ALA A 159 8.10 7.10 7.71
C ALA A 159 9.36 6.76 8.54
N VAL A 160 10.48 7.37 8.16
CA VAL A 160 11.59 7.55 9.11
C VAL A 160 10.98 8.37 10.25
N GLU A 161 11.06 7.90 11.48
CA GLU A 161 10.72 8.71 12.66
C GLU A 161 11.38 10.08 12.46
N LEU A 162 10.57 11.13 12.36
CA LEU A 162 11.12 12.47 12.44
C LEU A 162 11.71 12.55 13.84
N GLU A 163 13.02 12.77 13.95
CA GLU A 163 13.62 13.01 15.25
C GLU A 163 12.83 14.14 15.93
N PRO A 164 12.45 13.99 17.21
CA PRO A 164 11.79 15.07 17.91
C PRO A 164 12.67 16.33 17.81
N PRO A 165 12.07 17.52 17.66
CA PRO A 165 12.84 18.75 17.58
C PRO A 165 13.79 18.82 18.78
N LYS A 166 15.07 19.12 18.53
CA LYS A 166 16.05 19.32 19.61
C LYS A 166 15.50 20.38 20.56
N ALA A 167 15.48 20.07 21.86
CA ALA A 167 15.14 21.05 22.88
C ALA A 167 16.03 22.31 22.70
N PRO A 168 15.47 23.52 22.90
CA PRO A 168 16.19 24.78 22.72
C PRO A 168 17.41 24.91 23.64
#